data_AF-A0A8S2EK45-F1
#
_entry.id   AF-A0A8S2EK45-F1
#
_cell.length_a   1.000
_cell.length_b   1.000
_cell.length_c   1.000
_cell.angle_alpha   90.00
_cell.angle_beta   90.00
_cell.angle_gamma   90.00
#
_symmetry.space_group_name_H-M   'P 1'
#
loop_
_entity.id
_entity.type
_entity.pdbx_description
1 polymer ?
#
loop_
_entity_poly.entity_id
_entity_poly.type
_entity_poly.pdbx_seq_one_letter_code
_entity_poly.pdbx_strand_id
1 'polypeptide(L)' 'DRSFVILTYSISGFANFGAVGQILALLSTMALDRKATFTKTALRTLIAANMISLTGACIAGLLYDPARK' A
#
# COMPACT_ATOMS: atom_id res chain seq x y z
N ASP A 1 -8.81 -1.89 -21.86
CA ASP A 1 -8.78 -0.61 -21.12
C ASP A 1 -9.09 -0.73 -19.63
N ARG A 2 -10.23 -1.30 -19.22
CA ARG A 2 -10.55 -1.52 -17.79
C ARG A 2 -9.42 -2.20 -16.99
N SER A 3 -8.89 -3.31 -17.50
CA SER A 3 -7.78 -4.03 -16.85
C SER A 3 -6.49 -3.22 -16.79
N PHE A 4 -6.28 -2.28 -17.73
CA PHE A 4 -5.13 -1.39 -17.72
C PHE A 4 -5.27 -0.36 -16.59
N VAL A 5 -6.46 0.22 -16.39
CA VAL A 5 -6.75 1.13 -15.27
C VAL A 5 -6.59 0.44 -13.92
N ILE A 6 -7.08 -0.79 -13.80
CA ILE A 6 -6.88 -1.62 -12.59
C ILE A 6 -5.38 -1.85 -12.37
N LEU A 7 -4.63 -2.24 -13.40
CA LEU A 7 -3.20 -2.49 -13.29
C LEU A 7 -2.44 -1.23 -12.87
N THR A 8 -2.73 -0.07 -13.45
CA THR A 8 -2.10 1.22 -13.10
C THR A 8 -2.29 1.58 -11.63
N TYR A 9 -3.48 1.34 -11.07
CA TYR A 9 -3.75 1.58 -9.65
C TYR A 9 -3.18 0.48 -8.74
N SER A 10 -3.05 -0.75 -9.23
CA SER A 10 -2.48 -1.84 -8.45
C SER A 10 -0.97 -1.69 -8.25
N ILE A 11 -0.26 -1.05 -9.19
CA ILE A 11 1.20 -0.86 -9.13
C ILE A 11 1.62 0.41 -8.36
N SER A 12 0.71 1.35 -8.08
CA SER A 12 1.03 2.61 -7.40
C SER A 12 1.28 2.45 -5.89
N GLY A 13 0.94 1.28 -5.33
CA GLY A 13 1.23 0.95 -3.94
C GLY A 13 2.68 0.59 -3.73
N PHE A 14 3.45 1.45 -3.07
CA PHE A 14 4.82 1.19 -2.60
C PHE A 14 4.87 0.13 -1.47
N ALA A 15 4.02 -0.89 -1.52
CA ALA A 15 3.82 -1.90 -0.47
C ALA A 15 4.88 -3.01 -0.56
N ASN A 16 6.15 -2.63 -0.45
CA ASN A 16 7.29 -3.54 -0.44
C ASN A 16 8.02 -3.50 0.92
N PHE A 17 8.85 -4.52 1.17
CA PHE A 17 9.63 -4.62 2.42
C PHE A 17 10.55 -3.41 2.65
N GLY A 18 11.06 -2.80 1.58
CA GLY A 18 11.90 -1.61 1.65
C GLY A 18 11.15 -0.39 2.21
N ALA A 19 9.94 -0.13 1.71
CA ALA A 19 9.09 0.97 2.17
C ALA A 19 8.69 0.80 3.64
N VAL A 20 8.33 -0.42 4.03
CA VAL A 20 8.04 -0.74 5.44
C VAL A 20 9.29 -0.56 6.30
N GLY A 21 10.46 -0.97 5.81
CA GLY A 21 11.74 -0.76 6.49
C GLY A 21 12.09 0.72 6.67
N GLN A 22 11.86 1.55 5.65
CA GLN A 22 12.04 3.01 5.74
C GLN A 22 11.10 3.63 6.77
N ILE A 23 9.81 3.32 6.73
CA ILE A 23 8.84 3.82 7.71
C ILE A 23 9.20 3.35 9.11
N LEU A 24 9.57 2.08 9.27
CA LEU A 24 10.01 1.53 10.55
C LEU A 24 11.27 2.23 11.07
N ALA A 25 12.25 2.51 10.21
CA ALA A 25 13.45 3.23 10.58
C ALA A 25 13.15 4.68 11.01
N LEU A 26 12.31 5.39 10.24
CA LEU A 26 11.84 6.75 10.57
C LEU A 26 11.08 6.79 11.90
N LEU A 27 10.18 5.83 12.13
CA LEU A 27 9.39 5.77 13.35
C LEU A 27 10.22 5.36 14.56
N SER A 28 11.22 4.49 14.34
CA SER A 28 12.19 4.05 15.34
C SER A 28 13.08 5.19 15.83
N THR A 29 13.45 6.15 14.98
CA THR A 29 14.22 7.33 15.40
C THR A 29 13.37 8.37 16.13
N MET A 30 12.08 8.51 15.78
CA MET A 30 11.15 9.43 16.45
C MET A 30 10.65 8.91 17.82
N ALA A 31 10.48 7.61 17.98
CA ALA A 31 9.94 7.01 19.19
C ALA A 31 10.70 5.73 19.56
N LEU A 32 11.84 5.93 20.24
CA LEU A 32 12.75 4.85 20.65
C LEU A 32 12.09 3.82 21.59
N ASP A 33 11.17 4.27 22.45
CA ASP A 33 10.47 3.44 23.44
C ASP A 33 9.49 2.43 22.79
N ARG A 34 9.00 2.73 21.58
CA ARG A 34 7.96 1.96 20.88
C ARG A 34 8.48 1.06 19.75
N LYS A 35 9.79 0.95 19.59
CA LYS A 35 10.44 0.15 18.53
C LYS A 35 9.90 -1.27 18.44
N ALA A 36 9.77 -1.96 19.57
CA ALA A 36 9.27 -3.34 19.61
C ALA A 36 7.86 -3.48 19.03
N THR A 37 6.98 -2.49 19.29
CA THR A 37 5.61 -2.46 18.77
C THR A 37 5.59 -2.24 17.25
N PHE A 38 6.46 -1.36 16.74
CA PHE A 38 6.56 -1.09 15.31
C PHE A 38 7.08 -2.30 14.53
N THR A 39 8.13 -2.95 15.03
CA THR A 39 8.68 -4.16 14.41
C THR A 39 7.68 -5.32 14.42
N LYS A 40 6.92 -5.49 15.51
CA LYS A 40 5.86 -6.52 15.61
C LYS A 40 4.73 -6.30 14.60
N THR A 41 4.43 -5.05 14.26
CA THR A 41 3.34 -4.73 13.34
C THR A 41 3.79 -4.64 11.88
N ALA A 42 5.09 -4.47 11.61
CA ALA A 42 5.65 -4.27 10.28
C ALA A 42 5.14 -5.25 9.20
N LEU A 43 5.09 -6.55 9.51
CA LEU A 43 4.61 -7.57 8.57
C LEU A 43 3.10 -7.45 8.32
N ARG A 44 2.32 -7.09 9.34
CA ARG A 44 0.88 -6.84 9.21
C ARG A 44 0.62 -5.60 8.36
N THR A 45 1.43 -4.55 8.53
CA THR A 45 1.35 -3.31 7.75
C THR A 45 1.64 -3.56 6.27
N LEU A 46 2.59 -4.44 5.95
CA LEU A 46 2.91 -4.81 4.58
C LEU A 46 1.72 -5.45 3.86
N ILE A 47 1.06 -6.41 4.52
CA ILE A 47 -0.11 -7.09 3.97
C ILE A 47 -1.27 -6.09 3.82
N ALA A 48 -1.51 -5.25 4.83
CA ALA A 48 -2.55 -4.24 4.79
C ALA A 48 -2.33 -3.23 3.64
N ALA A 49 -1.09 -2.77 3.44
CA ALA A 49 -0.74 -1.83 2.36
C ALA A 49 -0.99 -2.44 0.96
N ASN A 50 -0.69 -3.72 0.76
CA ASN A 50 -1.01 -4.43 -0.49
C ASN A 50 -2.53 -4.53 -0.69
N MET A 51 -3.27 -4.91 0.36
CA MET A 51 -4.74 -4.99 0.31
C MET A 51 -5.40 -3.64 -0.02
N ILE A 52 -4.90 -2.55 0.54
CA ILE A 52 -5.38 -1.19 0.24
C ILE A 52 -5.17 -0.86 -1.24
N SER A 53 -4.00 -1.18 -1.79
CA SER A 53 -3.66 -0.90 -3.19
C SER A 53 -4.52 -1.71 -4.17
N LEU A 54 -4.73 -3.00 -3.87
CA LEU A 54 -5.64 -3.86 -4.63
C LEU A 54 -7.09 -3.39 -4.54
N THR A 55 -7.53 -2.94 -3.37
CA THR A 55 -8.88 -2.41 -3.18
C THR A 55 -9.08 -1.12 -3.98
N GLY A 56 -8.10 -0.22 -3.97
CA GLY A 56 -8.12 1.00 -4.79
C GLY A 56 -8.18 0.68 -6.29
N ALA A 57 -7.42 -0.32 -6.74
CA ALA A 57 -7.47 -0.82 -8.10
C ALA A 57 -8.85 -1.40 -8.48
N CYS A 58 -9.45 -2.20 -7.59
CA CYS A 58 -10.80 -2.73 -7.80
C CYS A 58 -11.84 -1.61 -7.89
N ILE A 59 -11.77 -0.59 -7.03
CA ILE A 59 -12.68 0.56 -7.07
C ILE A 59 -12.50 1.34 -8.37
N ALA A 60 -11.26 1.62 -8.78
CA ALA A 60 -10.96 2.30 -10.05
C ALA A 60 -11.48 1.51 -11.25
N GLY A 61 -11.38 0.18 -11.22
CA GLY A 61 -11.95 -0.71 -12.24
C GLY A 61 -13.48 -0.78 -12.22
N LEU A 62 -14.12 -0.57 -11.06
CA LEU A 62 -15.58 -0.58 -10.93
C LEU A 62 -16.19 0.75 -11.38
N LEU A 63 -15.49 1.85 -11.13
CA LEU A 63 -15.84 3.19 -11.62
C LEU A 63 -15.41 3.45 -13.07
N TYR A 64 -14.75 2.48 -13.71
CA TYR A 64 -14.28 2.61 -15.08
C TYR A 64 -15.45 2.57 -16.07
N ASP A 65 -15.76 3.73 -16.66
CA ASP A 65 -16.75 3.88 -17.72
C ASP A 65 -16.06 4.07 -19.08
N PRO A 66 -16.11 3.09 -20.00
CA PRO A 66 -15.51 3.20 -21.33
C PRO A 66 -16.25 4.17 -22.27
N ALA A 67 -17.48 4.60 -21.94
CA ALA A 67 -18.29 5.51 -22.78
C ALA A 67 -17.95 6.99 -22.54
N ARG A 68 -17.24 7.31 -21.47
CA ARG A 68 -16.78 8.66 -21.14
C ARG A 68 -15.36 8.88 -21.70
N LYS A 69 -15.26 9.00 -23.02
CA LYS A 69 -14.08 9.55 -23.70
C LYS A 69 -14.23 11.04 -23.90
#